data_AF-A0A7Y5VM11-F1
#
_entry.id   AF-A0A7Y5VM11-F1
#
_cell.length_a   1.000
_cell.length_b   1.000
_cell.length_c   1.000
_cell.angle_alpha   90.00
_cell.angle_beta   90.00
_cell.angle_gamma   90.00
#
_symmetry.space_group_name_H-M   'P 1'
#
loop_
_entity.id
_entity.type
_entity.pdbx_description
1 polymer ?
#
loop_
_entity_poly.entity_id
_entity_poly.type
_entity_poly.pdbx_seq_one_letter_code
_entity_poly.pdbx_strand_id
1 'polypeptide(L)'
;MTARQPRNTQLRCDDCGYQTNRTTKGIAQKALDSHSCDTHRERVARHERRLARAAASGPEAPCQHDGKHPHGDRSRYTIDGCRCRPCRDANVAYNRQLSRQHLYGRHPLVDANPAREHVRQLQAAGMGWKRIAEPADLDYAAITKLIYGARGRRPSVKIRPTLADKILAVQLDLAPAAVVGSTGSARRIQALCYVGWSIPRIAEAAGVDRQALDGILRGRAILVSTRDAITSTYERLWNTAPPEADRSDRVAATRARRRAATAGWAPPLAWDDETIEDPKAKPAHTLKAAGPKPLDEAAIVRRVEGDHRVQLTNAERREVVRRLHSQGLNDQEASRLTGISDRQVLRDRQRLGLPANTEPRRTSDTNQEGTAA
;
A
#
# COMPACT_ATOMS: atom_id res chain seq x y z
N MET A 1 -77.19 -0.87 3.98
CA MET A 1 -76.15 -1.21 4.97
C MET A 1 -75.50 0.07 5.47
N THR A 2 -76.05 0.67 6.53
CA THR A 2 -75.54 1.92 7.12
C THR A 2 -74.36 1.61 8.03
N ALA A 3 -73.16 2.02 7.62
CA ALA A 3 -71.93 1.85 8.39
C ALA A 3 -72.04 2.59 9.74
N ARG A 4 -72.09 1.81 10.83
CA ARG A 4 -72.13 2.32 12.21
C ARG A 4 -70.75 2.90 12.53
N GLN A 5 -70.58 4.22 12.42
CA GLN A 5 -69.37 4.89 12.91
C GLN A 5 -69.18 4.52 14.40
N PRO A 6 -68.02 3.97 14.81
CA PRO A 6 -67.78 3.70 16.21
C PRO A 6 -67.76 5.03 16.94
N ARG A 7 -68.75 5.27 17.80
CA ARG A 7 -68.71 6.37 18.76
C ARG A 7 -67.60 6.03 19.75
N ASN A 8 -66.42 6.60 19.57
CA ASN A 8 -65.38 6.49 20.58
C ASN A 8 -65.95 6.97 21.91
N THR A 9 -65.70 6.20 22.95
CA THR A 9 -66.11 6.54 24.31
C THR A 9 -65.08 7.51 24.88
N GLN A 10 -65.53 8.70 25.26
CA GLN A 10 -64.74 9.69 25.95
C GLN A 10 -65.06 9.65 27.44
N LEU A 11 -64.04 9.44 28.28
CA LEU A 11 -64.17 9.51 29.74
C LEU A 11 -63.17 10.53 30.29
N ARG A 12 -63.56 11.20 31.37
CA ARG A 12 -62.77 12.25 32.01
C ARG A 12 -62.56 11.92 33.48
N CYS A 13 -61.37 12.23 34.00
CA CYS A 13 -61.10 12.23 35.42
C CYS A 13 -61.60 13.55 36.02
N ASP A 14 -62.41 13.46 37.06
CA ASP A 14 -62.96 14.64 37.72
C ASP A 14 -61.90 15.43 38.51
N ASP A 15 -60.88 14.75 39.05
CA ASP A 15 -59.87 15.37 39.92
C ASP A 15 -58.75 16.13 39.19
N CYS A 16 -58.36 15.67 38.00
CA CYS A 16 -57.25 16.28 37.25
C CYS A 16 -57.65 16.71 35.83
N GLY A 17 -58.86 16.40 35.40
CA GLY A 17 -59.34 16.75 34.06
C GLY A 17 -58.77 15.91 32.92
N TYR A 18 -57.99 14.86 33.20
CA TYR A 18 -57.47 13.93 32.19
C TYR A 18 -58.60 13.35 31.34
N GLN A 19 -58.45 13.36 30.02
CA GLN A 19 -59.44 12.83 29.09
C GLN A 19 -58.86 11.63 28.32
N THR A 20 -59.63 10.55 28.26
CA THR A 20 -59.38 9.41 27.37
C THR A 20 -60.40 9.43 26.25
N ASN A 21 -59.97 9.08 25.03
CA ASN A 21 -60.85 8.93 23.87
C ASN A 21 -60.48 7.60 23.19
N ARG A 22 -61.29 6.56 23.40
CA ARG A 22 -60.98 5.17 23.00
C ARG A 22 -62.17 4.50 22.33
N THR A 23 -61.90 3.46 21.55
CA THR A 23 -62.90 2.76 20.72
C THR A 23 -64.02 2.09 21.51
N THR A 24 -63.76 1.65 22.75
CA THR A 24 -64.76 1.01 23.61
C THR A 24 -64.73 1.57 25.04
N LYS A 25 -65.87 1.50 25.73
CA LYS A 25 -66.01 1.98 27.12
C LYS A 25 -65.05 1.28 28.09
N GLY A 26 -64.86 -0.04 27.96
CA GLY A 26 -63.94 -0.78 28.84
C GLY A 26 -62.48 -0.35 28.68
N ILE A 27 -62.03 -0.05 27.45
CA ILE A 27 -60.67 0.44 27.20
C ILE A 27 -60.52 1.89 27.68
N ALA A 28 -61.55 2.73 27.51
CA ALA A 28 -61.56 4.08 28.05
C ALA A 28 -61.46 4.06 29.58
N GLN A 29 -62.24 3.19 30.24
CA GLN A 29 -62.25 3.06 31.70
C GLN A 29 -60.90 2.57 32.21
N LYS A 30 -60.33 1.51 31.65
CA LYS A 30 -58.99 1.03 32.04
C LYS A 30 -57.91 2.10 31.89
N ALA A 31 -57.96 2.90 30.82
CA ALA A 31 -57.03 4.01 30.62
C ALA A 31 -57.23 5.14 31.64
N LEU A 32 -58.48 5.36 32.07
CA LEU A 32 -58.81 6.26 33.16
C LEU A 32 -58.38 5.69 34.52
N ASP A 33 -58.49 4.40 34.78
CA ASP A 33 -58.09 3.83 36.08
C ASP A 33 -56.55 3.78 36.22
N SER A 34 -55.83 3.65 35.11
CA SER A 34 -54.36 3.51 35.10
C SER A 34 -53.60 4.83 35.07
N HIS A 35 -54.28 5.98 34.99
CA HIS A 35 -53.60 7.28 34.92
C HIS A 35 -53.21 7.81 36.31
N SER A 36 -52.08 8.51 36.38
CA SER A 36 -51.68 9.26 37.57
C SER A 36 -52.13 10.72 37.43
N CYS A 37 -52.95 11.19 38.38
CA CYS A 37 -53.40 12.57 38.43
C CYS A 37 -52.22 13.54 38.52
N ASP A 38 -51.20 13.23 39.32
CA ASP A 38 -50.02 14.07 39.49
C ASP A 38 -49.20 14.16 38.20
N THR A 39 -48.98 13.02 37.53
CA THR A 39 -48.28 13.00 36.24
C THR A 39 -49.04 13.80 35.17
N HIS A 40 -50.38 13.75 35.19
CA HIS A 40 -51.19 14.56 34.28
C HIS A 40 -51.07 16.05 34.58
N ARG A 41 -51.22 16.46 35.84
CA ARG A 41 -51.06 17.85 36.29
C ARG A 41 -49.66 18.39 35.94
N GLU A 42 -48.61 17.60 36.16
CA GLU A 42 -47.25 17.98 35.77
C GLU A 42 -47.10 18.17 34.26
N ARG A 43 -47.72 17.29 33.46
CA ARG A 43 -47.70 17.38 31.99
C ARG A 43 -48.43 18.63 31.51
N VAL A 44 -49.60 18.94 32.07
CA VAL A 44 -50.38 20.14 31.77
C VAL A 44 -49.60 21.39 32.17
N ALA A 45 -49.10 21.47 33.41
CA ALA A 45 -48.30 22.59 33.87
C ALA A 45 -47.02 22.77 33.03
N ARG A 46 -46.39 21.68 32.56
CA ARG A 46 -45.26 21.74 31.62
C ARG A 46 -45.67 22.29 30.26
N HIS A 47 -46.85 21.92 29.76
CA HIS A 47 -47.39 22.45 28.51
C HIS A 47 -47.71 23.94 28.62
N GLU A 48 -48.36 24.37 29.70
CA GLU A 48 -48.64 25.77 30.01
C GLU A 48 -47.35 26.58 30.13
N ARG A 49 -46.34 26.10 30.85
CA ARG A 49 -45.01 26.75 30.90
C ARG A 49 -44.38 26.90 29.51
N ARG A 50 -44.57 25.92 28.61
CA ARG A 50 -44.09 26.01 27.22
C ARG A 50 -44.87 27.05 26.42
N LEU A 51 -46.19 27.10 26.55
CA LEU A 51 -47.03 28.09 25.88
C LEU A 51 -46.75 29.50 26.41
N ALA A 52 -46.67 29.69 27.72
CA ALA A 52 -46.30 30.95 28.35
C ALA A 52 -44.91 31.43 27.89
N ARG A 53 -43.93 30.52 27.76
CA ARG A 53 -42.61 30.85 27.20
C ARG A 53 -42.65 31.15 25.69
N ALA A 54 -43.55 30.51 24.94
CA ALA A 54 -43.73 30.78 23.52
C ALA A 54 -44.38 32.16 23.29
N ALA A 55 -45.36 32.51 24.11
CA ALA A 55 -46.07 33.80 24.10
C ALA A 55 -45.28 34.94 24.75
N ALA A 56 -44.38 34.65 25.69
CA ALA A 56 -43.47 35.65 26.24
C ALA A 56 -42.50 36.10 25.15
N SER A 57 -42.69 37.30 24.62
CA SER A 57 -41.69 38.00 23.84
C SER A 57 -40.39 38.05 24.66
N GLY A 58 -39.27 37.58 24.11
CA GLY A 58 -37.98 38.08 24.62
C GLY A 58 -37.90 39.57 24.33
N PRO A 59 -36.92 40.31 24.89
CA PRO A 59 -36.91 41.78 24.86
C PRO A 59 -37.27 42.29 23.45
N GLU A 60 -38.43 42.96 23.37
CA GLU A 60 -38.96 43.62 22.16
C GLU A 60 -38.21 44.92 21.87
N ALA A 61 -37.36 45.36 22.79
CA ALA A 61 -36.48 46.49 22.57
C ALA A 61 -35.65 46.24 21.31
N PRO A 62 -35.56 47.21 20.38
CA PRO A 62 -34.64 47.12 19.26
C PRO A 62 -33.26 46.91 19.87
N CYS A 63 -32.67 45.75 19.59
CA CYS A 63 -31.34 45.44 20.07
C CYS A 63 -30.38 46.41 19.36
N GLN A 64 -29.97 47.44 20.10
CA GLN A 64 -29.05 48.48 19.65
C GLN A 64 -27.64 47.90 19.63
N HIS A 65 -27.33 47.15 18.57
CA HIS A 65 -25.97 46.73 18.29
C HIS A 65 -25.76 46.74 16.78
N ASP A 66 -24.60 47.24 16.39
CA ASP A 66 -24.19 47.24 15.00
C ASP A 66 -23.92 45.81 14.54
N GLY A 67 -24.29 45.52 13.30
CA GLY A 67 -23.87 44.29 12.65
C GLY A 67 -24.49 44.17 11.27
N LYS A 68 -23.95 43.25 10.47
CA LYS A 68 -24.23 43.17 9.04
C LYS A 68 -25.37 42.22 8.68
N HIS A 69 -25.79 41.34 9.60
CA HIS A 69 -26.77 40.29 9.33
C HIS A 69 -28.19 40.68 9.77
N PRO A 70 -29.25 40.26 9.05
CA PRO A 70 -30.64 40.57 9.41
C PRO A 70 -31.08 39.84 10.69
N HIS A 71 -32.01 40.44 11.44
CA HIS A 71 -32.63 39.79 12.60
C HIS A 71 -33.46 38.57 12.18
N GLY A 72 -33.41 37.51 13.00
CA GLY A 72 -34.01 36.22 12.65
C GLY A 72 -33.10 35.31 11.82
N ASP A 73 -31.88 35.74 11.47
CA ASP A 73 -30.85 34.87 10.91
C ASP A 73 -29.89 34.33 12.00
N ARG A 74 -29.40 33.10 11.84
CA ARG A 74 -28.44 32.49 12.78
C ARG A 74 -27.13 33.27 12.86
N SER A 75 -26.69 33.85 11.74
CA SER A 75 -25.45 34.62 11.64
C SER A 75 -25.52 35.86 12.52
N ARG A 76 -26.70 36.48 12.66
CA ARG A 76 -26.93 37.59 13.59
C ARG A 76 -26.74 37.18 15.05
N TYR A 77 -27.09 35.94 15.43
CA TYR A 77 -26.83 35.40 16.77
C TYR A 77 -25.36 35.01 17.00
N THR A 78 -24.74 34.36 16.00
CA THR A 78 -23.41 33.73 16.15
C THR A 78 -22.23 34.65 15.81
N ILE A 79 -22.39 35.52 14.82
CA ILE A 79 -21.35 36.44 14.33
C ILE A 79 -21.50 37.81 14.98
N ASP A 80 -22.70 38.39 14.89
CA ASP A 80 -22.97 39.75 15.40
C ASP A 80 -23.34 39.75 16.90
N GLY A 81 -23.49 38.59 17.53
CA GLY A 81 -23.72 38.46 18.97
C GLY A 81 -25.13 38.80 19.48
N CYS A 82 -26.10 39.01 18.58
CA CYS A 82 -27.46 39.39 18.93
C CYS A 82 -28.15 38.36 19.83
N ARG A 83 -28.86 38.84 20.87
CA ARG A 83 -29.58 37.97 21.82
C ARG A 83 -31.09 38.20 21.85
N CYS A 84 -31.67 38.92 20.88
CA CYS A 84 -33.12 39.09 20.77
C CYS A 84 -33.83 37.75 20.49
N ARG A 85 -35.14 37.69 20.74
CA ARG A 85 -35.93 36.46 20.60
C ARG A 85 -35.89 35.87 19.18
N PRO A 86 -36.11 36.64 18.10
CA PRO A 86 -35.98 36.13 16.73
C PRO A 86 -34.62 35.46 16.44
N CYS A 87 -33.52 36.06 16.87
CA CYS A 87 -32.17 35.51 16.66
C CYS A 87 -31.91 34.25 17.51
N ARG A 88 -32.42 34.20 18.75
CA ARG A 88 -32.37 32.99 19.59
C ARG A 88 -33.19 31.87 18.98
N ASP A 89 -34.40 32.16 18.50
CA ASP A 89 -35.29 31.18 17.89
C ASP A 89 -34.71 30.63 16.58
N ALA A 90 -34.08 31.48 15.77
CA ALA A 90 -33.34 31.06 14.58
C ALA A 90 -32.18 30.11 14.90
N ASN A 91 -31.40 30.41 15.95
CA ASN A 91 -30.32 29.53 16.40
C ASN A 91 -30.87 28.19 16.96
N VAL A 92 -31.99 28.21 17.70
CA VAL A 92 -32.65 27.00 18.19
C VAL A 92 -33.20 26.16 17.04
N ALA A 93 -33.85 26.79 16.05
CA ALA A 93 -34.37 26.11 14.86
C ALA A 93 -33.25 25.41 14.08
N TYR A 94 -32.12 26.10 13.86
CA TYR A 94 -30.93 25.51 13.24
C TYR A 94 -30.40 24.31 14.03
N ASN A 95 -30.24 24.43 15.35
CA ASN A 95 -29.73 23.33 16.19
C ASN A 95 -30.68 22.12 16.21
N ARG A 96 -32.00 22.35 16.14
CA ARG A 96 -32.99 21.27 15.98
C ARG A 96 -32.85 20.58 14.63
N GLN A 97 -32.68 21.34 13.55
CA GLN A 97 -32.46 20.79 12.22
C GLN A 97 -31.17 19.97 12.17
N LEU A 98 -30.08 20.48 12.75
CA LEU A 98 -28.79 19.77 12.84
C LEU A 98 -28.92 18.47 13.65
N SER A 99 -29.63 18.51 14.78
CA SER A 99 -29.89 17.31 15.60
C SER A 99 -30.68 16.26 14.82
N ARG A 100 -31.69 16.67 14.04
CA ARG A 100 -32.45 15.78 13.15
C ARG A 100 -31.55 15.18 12.07
N GLN A 101 -30.69 15.98 11.43
CA GLN A 101 -29.74 15.49 10.44
C GLN A 101 -28.80 14.43 11.02
N HIS A 102 -28.26 14.66 12.22
CA HIS A 102 -27.43 13.67 12.92
C HIS A 102 -28.19 12.37 13.23
N LEU A 103 -29.44 12.46 13.70
CA LEU A 103 -30.29 11.28 13.94
C LEU A 103 -30.55 10.48 12.65
N TYR A 104 -30.61 11.16 11.50
CA TYR A 104 -30.73 10.51 10.18
C TYR A 104 -29.38 10.10 9.57
N GLY A 105 -28.28 10.13 10.35
CA GLY A 105 -26.93 9.79 9.87
C GLY A 105 -26.34 10.78 8.85
N ARG A 106 -27.01 11.92 8.64
CA ARG A 106 -26.54 12.97 7.72
C ARG A 106 -25.61 13.89 8.50
N HIS A 107 -24.32 13.61 8.42
CA HIS A 107 -23.30 14.49 8.98
C HIS A 107 -22.94 15.59 7.97
N PRO A 108 -23.10 16.87 8.32
CA PRO A 108 -22.77 17.96 7.41
C PRO A 108 -21.27 18.06 7.11
N LEU A 109 -20.43 17.46 7.96
CA LEU A 109 -18.98 17.42 7.81
C LEU A 109 -18.44 16.04 8.21
N VAL A 110 -17.48 15.54 7.43
CA VAL A 110 -16.75 14.27 7.60
C VAL A 110 -15.28 14.55 7.94
N ASP A 111 -14.55 13.51 8.37
CA ASP A 111 -13.11 13.62 8.62
C ASP A 111 -12.36 14.03 7.34
N ALA A 112 -11.47 15.00 7.48
CA ALA A 112 -10.63 15.50 6.40
C ALA A 112 -9.37 14.65 6.18
N ASN A 113 -9.00 13.79 7.13
CA ASN A 113 -7.75 13.01 7.05
C ASN A 113 -7.66 12.09 5.84
N PRO A 114 -8.69 11.31 5.46
CA PRO A 114 -8.61 10.45 4.27
C PRO A 114 -8.32 11.25 2.99
N ALA A 115 -9.04 12.35 2.78
CA ALA A 115 -8.83 13.23 1.63
C ALA A 115 -7.43 13.88 1.65
N ARG A 116 -6.93 14.26 2.83
CA ARG A 116 -5.60 14.84 3.00
C ARG A 116 -4.49 13.83 2.68
N GLU A 117 -4.65 12.60 3.12
CA GLU A 117 -3.68 11.54 2.88
C GLU A 117 -3.63 11.18 1.40
N HIS A 118 -4.78 11.06 0.76
CA HIS A 118 -4.89 10.85 -0.69
C HIS A 118 -4.17 11.94 -1.49
N VAL A 119 -4.37 13.21 -1.14
CA VAL A 119 -3.67 14.34 -1.77
C VAL A 119 -2.16 14.24 -1.58
N ARG A 120 -1.68 13.85 -0.39
CA ARG A 120 -0.25 13.67 -0.14
C ARG A 120 0.33 12.52 -0.95
N GLN A 121 -0.42 11.43 -1.13
CA GLN A 121 -0.02 10.31 -1.97
C GLN A 121 0.11 10.73 -3.44
N LEU A 122 -0.87 11.48 -3.96
CA LEU A 122 -0.79 12.06 -5.31
C LEU A 122 0.41 13.01 -5.46
N GLN A 123 0.68 13.85 -4.45
CA GLN A 123 1.86 14.72 -4.46
C GLN A 123 3.18 13.96 -4.41
N ALA A 124 3.26 12.90 -3.59
CA ALA A 124 4.43 12.03 -3.51
C ALA A 124 4.67 11.29 -4.84
N ALA A 125 3.61 10.99 -5.58
CA ALA A 125 3.66 10.43 -6.92
C ALA A 125 3.99 11.47 -8.01
N GLY A 126 4.17 12.76 -7.66
CA GLY A 126 4.57 13.82 -8.59
C GLY A 126 3.42 14.67 -9.14
N MET A 127 2.18 14.43 -8.72
CA MET A 127 1.04 15.25 -9.14
C MET A 127 0.93 16.49 -8.27
N GLY A 128 1.22 17.66 -8.85
CA GLY A 128 1.06 18.95 -8.17
C GLY A 128 -0.39 19.24 -7.78
N TRP A 129 -0.60 19.91 -6.65
CA TRP A 129 -1.92 20.22 -6.10
C TRP A 129 -2.84 21.02 -7.05
N LYS A 130 -2.29 21.81 -7.97
CA LYS A 130 -3.07 22.49 -9.02
C LYS A 130 -3.73 21.48 -9.96
N ARG A 131 -2.95 20.49 -10.40
CA ARG A 131 -3.43 19.41 -11.26
C ARG A 131 -4.43 18.51 -10.54
N ILE A 132 -4.32 18.33 -9.22
CA ILE A 132 -5.33 17.60 -8.43
C ILE A 132 -6.69 18.33 -8.44
N ALA A 133 -6.68 19.66 -8.43
CA ALA A 133 -7.91 20.46 -8.35
C ALA A 133 -8.76 20.40 -9.62
N GLU A 134 -8.12 20.27 -10.79
CA GLU A 134 -8.79 20.24 -12.09
C GLU A 134 -9.72 19.02 -12.25
N PRO A 135 -9.29 17.75 -12.12
CA PRO A 135 -10.17 16.59 -12.17
C PRO A 135 -11.20 16.55 -11.03
N ALA A 136 -10.86 17.12 -9.89
CA ALA A 136 -11.79 17.19 -8.75
C ALA A 136 -12.91 18.22 -8.96
N ASP A 137 -12.81 19.09 -9.97
CA ASP A 137 -13.68 20.25 -10.15
C ASP A 137 -13.75 21.08 -8.85
N LEU A 138 -12.57 21.48 -8.36
CA LEU A 138 -12.39 22.23 -7.13
C LEU A 138 -11.57 23.50 -7.37
N ASP A 139 -11.88 24.54 -6.60
CA ASP A 139 -11.01 25.71 -6.50
C ASP A 139 -9.65 25.28 -5.90
N TYR A 140 -8.56 25.72 -6.51
CA TYR A 140 -7.19 25.68 -6.00
C TYR A 140 -7.07 26.03 -4.52
N ALA A 141 -7.84 27.02 -4.06
CA ALA A 141 -7.88 27.42 -2.67
C ALA A 141 -8.45 26.34 -1.74
N ALA A 142 -9.34 25.46 -2.21
CA ALA A 142 -9.90 24.37 -1.41
C ALA A 142 -8.82 23.33 -1.05
N ILE A 143 -8.00 22.91 -2.02
CA ILE A 143 -6.88 21.98 -1.78
C ILE A 143 -5.80 22.64 -0.95
N THR A 144 -5.45 23.90 -1.24
CA THR A 144 -4.46 24.65 -0.46
C THR A 144 -4.87 24.77 1.01
N LYS A 145 -6.14 25.11 1.29
CA LYS A 145 -6.68 25.18 2.66
C LYS A 145 -6.76 23.81 3.32
N LEU A 146 -7.05 22.77 2.53
CA LEU A 146 -7.03 21.41 3.03
C LEU A 146 -5.63 21.07 3.51
N ILE A 147 -4.56 21.28 2.73
CA ILE A 147 -3.20 20.86 3.08
C ILE A 147 -2.56 21.78 4.13
N TYR A 148 -2.58 23.10 3.90
CA TYR A 148 -1.76 24.08 4.64
C TYR A 148 -2.57 24.93 5.64
N GLY A 149 -3.90 24.93 5.53
CA GLY A 149 -4.76 25.80 6.33
C GLY A 149 -4.98 27.17 5.70
N ALA A 150 -5.52 28.11 6.47
CA ALA A 150 -5.94 29.42 5.95
C ALA A 150 -5.76 30.52 6.98
N ARG A 151 -5.21 31.69 6.59
CA ARG A 151 -5.15 32.91 7.42
C ARG A 151 -4.62 32.65 8.85
N GLY A 152 -3.49 31.95 8.96
CA GLY A 152 -2.86 31.60 10.24
C GLY A 152 -3.58 30.50 11.04
N ARG A 153 -4.68 29.93 10.52
CA ARG A 153 -5.37 28.79 11.12
C ARG A 153 -4.82 27.48 10.57
N ARG A 154 -4.75 26.49 11.46
CA ARG A 154 -4.41 25.11 11.10
C ARG A 154 -5.40 24.55 10.07
N PRO A 155 -4.97 23.55 9.26
CA PRO A 155 -5.86 22.83 8.37
C PRO A 155 -7.12 22.30 9.05
N SER A 156 -8.25 22.37 8.34
CA SER A 156 -9.53 21.90 8.88
C SER A 156 -9.49 20.40 9.20
N VAL A 157 -9.99 20.04 10.38
CA VAL A 157 -10.16 18.64 10.82
C VAL A 157 -11.34 17.97 10.12
N LYS A 158 -12.37 18.75 9.75
CA LYS A 158 -13.55 18.25 9.04
C LYS A 158 -13.82 19.02 7.75
N ILE A 159 -14.33 18.32 6.74
CA ILE A 159 -14.70 18.87 5.44
C ILE A 159 -16.10 18.42 5.02
N ARG A 160 -16.68 19.05 4.00
CA ARG A 160 -17.97 18.61 3.44
C ARG A 160 -17.82 17.23 2.78
N PRO A 161 -18.82 16.33 2.90
CA PRO A 161 -18.79 15.02 2.23
C PRO A 161 -18.48 15.12 0.74
N THR A 162 -19.18 16.02 0.03
CA THR A 162 -18.97 16.24 -1.40
C THR A 162 -17.55 16.67 -1.77
N LEU A 163 -16.85 17.40 -0.88
CA LEU A 163 -15.45 17.76 -1.06
C LEU A 163 -14.54 16.55 -0.86
N ALA A 164 -14.82 15.72 0.13
CA ALA A 164 -14.08 14.49 0.38
C ALA A 164 -14.22 13.53 -0.82
N ASP A 165 -15.44 13.30 -1.29
CA ASP A 165 -15.75 12.40 -2.40
C ASP A 165 -15.03 12.84 -3.69
N LYS A 166 -15.09 14.14 -4.02
CA LYS A 166 -14.38 14.71 -5.17
C LYS A 166 -12.86 14.51 -5.10
N ILE A 167 -12.26 14.71 -3.92
CA ILE A 167 -10.82 14.54 -3.74
C ILE A 167 -10.43 13.06 -3.84
N LEU A 168 -11.17 12.19 -3.16
CA LEU A 168 -10.91 10.74 -3.16
C LEU A 168 -11.11 10.10 -4.53
N ALA A 169 -11.95 10.69 -5.38
CA ALA A 169 -12.14 10.24 -6.76
C ALA A 169 -10.97 10.58 -7.69
N VAL A 170 -10.10 11.54 -7.34
CA VAL A 170 -8.97 11.92 -8.20
C VAL A 170 -7.99 10.78 -8.31
N GLN A 171 -7.74 10.34 -9.54
CA GLN A 171 -6.71 9.35 -9.85
C GLN A 171 -5.42 10.03 -10.27
N LEU A 172 -4.30 9.30 -10.14
CA LEU A 172 -3.01 9.78 -10.61
C LEU A 172 -3.02 9.88 -12.15
N ASP A 173 -2.87 11.09 -12.63
CA ASP A 173 -2.79 11.48 -14.04
C ASP A 173 -1.61 12.44 -14.22
N LEU A 174 -0.49 11.89 -14.71
CA LEU A 174 0.73 12.63 -14.99
C LEU A 174 0.93 12.72 -16.49
N ALA A 175 1.30 13.92 -16.96
CA ALA A 175 1.69 14.08 -18.36
C ALA A 175 2.91 13.21 -18.69
N PRO A 176 3.03 12.68 -19.92
CA PRO A 176 4.16 11.82 -20.31
C PRO A 176 5.55 12.45 -20.09
N ALA A 177 5.64 13.78 -20.15
CA ALA A 177 6.87 14.54 -19.92
C ALA A 177 7.14 14.90 -18.44
N ALA A 178 6.27 14.52 -17.51
CA ALA A 178 6.51 14.74 -16.08
C ALA A 178 7.68 13.85 -15.60
N VAL A 179 8.49 14.38 -14.68
CA VAL A 179 9.63 13.67 -14.10
C VAL A 179 9.22 12.99 -12.79
N VAL A 180 9.50 11.70 -12.66
CA VAL A 180 9.17 10.85 -11.51
C VAL A 180 10.40 10.09 -11.01
N GLY A 181 10.33 9.58 -9.78
CA GLY A 181 11.35 8.69 -9.22
C GLY A 181 11.48 7.39 -10.02
N SER A 182 12.66 6.78 -10.00
CA SER A 182 12.97 5.59 -10.80
C SER A 182 12.97 4.28 -10.01
N THR A 183 12.58 4.30 -8.73
CA THR A 183 12.66 3.14 -7.82
C THR A 183 12.01 1.88 -8.39
N GLY A 184 10.73 1.91 -8.75
CA GLY A 184 10.06 0.72 -9.28
C GLY A 184 10.52 0.35 -10.69
N SER A 185 10.89 1.32 -11.52
CA SER A 185 11.51 1.03 -12.83
C SER A 185 12.86 0.31 -12.67
N ALA A 186 13.68 0.74 -11.71
CA ALA A 186 14.94 0.08 -11.39
C ALA A 186 14.70 -1.35 -10.89
N ARG A 187 13.76 -1.56 -9.96
CA ARG A 187 13.39 -2.89 -9.45
C ARG A 187 12.88 -3.82 -10.55
N ARG A 188 12.05 -3.33 -11.48
CA ARG A 188 11.59 -4.11 -12.65
C ARG A 188 12.74 -4.51 -13.58
N ILE A 189 13.66 -3.59 -13.89
CA ILE A 189 14.86 -3.90 -14.69
C ILE A 189 15.73 -4.95 -13.98
N GLN A 190 15.92 -4.82 -12.67
CA GLN A 190 16.68 -5.77 -11.85
C GLN A 190 16.06 -7.17 -11.87
N ALA A 191 14.72 -7.25 -11.74
CA ALA A 191 13.96 -8.50 -11.81
C ALA A 191 14.06 -9.16 -13.19
N LEU A 192 13.97 -8.39 -14.28
CA LEU A 192 14.20 -8.92 -15.64
C LEU A 192 15.64 -9.45 -15.81
N CYS A 193 16.64 -8.76 -15.27
CA CYS A 193 18.02 -9.24 -15.26
C CYS A 193 18.18 -10.54 -14.45
N TYR A 194 17.41 -10.71 -13.37
CA TYR A 194 17.38 -11.96 -12.60
C TYR A 194 16.87 -13.14 -13.44
N VAL A 195 15.79 -12.94 -14.22
CA VAL A 195 15.27 -13.95 -15.16
C VAL A 195 16.30 -14.27 -16.27
N GLY A 196 17.07 -13.27 -16.69
CA GLY A 196 18.15 -13.39 -17.67
C GLY A 196 18.03 -12.42 -18.84
N TRP A 197 17.10 -11.47 -18.82
CA TRP A 197 17.03 -10.42 -19.82
C TRP A 197 18.20 -9.45 -19.65
N SER A 198 19.03 -9.30 -20.68
CA SER A 198 20.17 -8.38 -20.63
C SER A 198 19.73 -6.92 -20.80
N ILE A 199 20.47 -5.97 -20.19
CA ILE A 199 20.20 -4.51 -20.31
C ILE A 199 20.00 -4.08 -21.78
N PRO A 200 20.84 -4.49 -22.76
CA PRO A 200 20.59 -4.16 -24.17
C PRO A 200 19.25 -4.66 -24.71
N ARG A 201 18.86 -5.89 -24.37
CA ARG A 201 17.58 -6.48 -24.82
C ARG A 201 16.39 -5.81 -24.17
N ILE A 202 16.51 -5.41 -22.90
CA ILE A 202 15.46 -4.63 -22.20
C ILE A 202 15.33 -3.24 -22.86
N ALA A 203 16.46 -2.58 -23.16
CA ALA A 203 16.48 -1.27 -23.82
C ALA A 203 15.83 -1.33 -25.22
N GLU A 204 16.20 -2.33 -26.02
CA GLU A 204 15.60 -2.63 -27.33
C GLU A 204 14.10 -2.88 -27.21
N ALA A 205 13.68 -3.75 -26.28
CA ALA A 205 12.28 -4.10 -26.09
C ALA A 205 11.41 -2.93 -25.59
N ALA A 206 12.00 -2.00 -24.83
CA ALA A 206 11.33 -0.82 -24.31
C ALA A 206 11.38 0.38 -25.29
N GLY A 207 12.22 0.32 -26.33
CA GLY A 207 12.47 1.47 -27.22
C GLY A 207 13.18 2.63 -26.52
N VAL A 208 14.03 2.34 -25.51
CA VAL A 208 14.73 3.35 -24.70
C VAL A 208 16.24 3.20 -24.87
N ASP A 209 16.97 4.31 -24.81
CA ASP A 209 18.43 4.27 -24.85
C ASP A 209 19.04 3.44 -23.70
N ARG A 210 20.10 2.70 -24.01
CA ARG A 210 20.79 1.83 -23.05
C ARG A 210 21.38 2.62 -21.87
N GLN A 211 22.00 3.78 -22.13
CA GLN A 211 22.59 4.60 -21.07
C GLN A 211 21.49 5.12 -20.13
N ALA A 212 20.28 5.32 -20.64
CA ALA A 212 19.16 5.70 -19.81
C ALA A 212 18.82 4.63 -18.76
N LEU A 213 18.83 3.34 -19.13
CA LEU A 213 18.63 2.24 -18.17
C LEU A 213 19.75 2.14 -17.14
N ASP A 214 21.00 2.34 -17.56
CA ASP A 214 22.13 2.39 -16.62
C ASP A 214 22.00 3.58 -15.64
N GLY A 215 21.43 4.71 -16.08
CA GLY A 215 21.10 5.85 -15.20
C GLY A 215 19.96 5.54 -14.22
N ILE A 216 18.93 4.83 -14.67
CA ILE A 216 17.79 4.38 -13.83
C ILE A 216 18.27 3.49 -12.69
N LEU A 217 19.14 2.53 -12.98
CA LEU A 217 19.72 1.65 -11.97
C LEU A 217 20.57 2.38 -10.92
N ARG A 218 21.01 3.62 -11.21
CA ARG A 218 21.73 4.51 -10.28
C ARG A 218 20.81 5.51 -9.58
N GLY A 219 19.49 5.42 -9.78
CA GLY A 219 18.50 6.30 -9.13
C GLY A 219 18.24 7.62 -9.88
N ARG A 220 18.62 7.75 -11.15
CA ARG A 220 18.28 8.94 -11.94
C ARG A 220 16.77 9.02 -12.14
N ALA A 221 16.17 10.19 -11.88
CA ALA A 221 14.76 10.43 -12.16
C ALA A 221 14.47 10.32 -13.67
N ILE A 222 13.25 9.93 -14.03
CA ILE A 222 12.85 9.61 -15.39
C ILE A 222 11.53 10.26 -15.78
N LEU A 223 11.28 10.33 -17.08
CA LEU A 223 9.97 10.74 -17.60
C LEU A 223 8.93 9.66 -17.34
N VAL A 224 7.67 10.06 -17.16
CA VAL A 224 6.51 9.17 -17.08
C VAL A 224 6.44 8.26 -18.30
N SER A 225 6.68 8.78 -19.50
CA SER A 225 6.74 7.95 -20.72
C SER A 225 7.77 6.83 -20.64
N THR A 226 8.94 7.10 -20.05
CA THR A 226 10.00 6.09 -19.86
C THR A 226 9.61 5.07 -18.79
N ARG A 227 9.00 5.52 -17.68
CA ARG A 227 8.46 4.64 -16.65
C ARG A 227 7.44 3.68 -17.27
N ASP A 228 6.48 4.20 -18.03
CA ASP A 228 5.38 3.43 -18.61
C ASP A 228 5.90 2.43 -19.67
N ALA A 229 6.90 2.83 -20.48
CA ALA A 229 7.57 1.93 -21.41
C ALA A 229 8.28 0.75 -20.70
N ILE A 230 8.94 1.02 -19.56
CA ILE A 230 9.60 -0.01 -18.76
C ILE A 230 8.56 -0.92 -18.09
N THR A 231 7.49 -0.37 -17.55
CA THR A 231 6.39 -1.15 -16.96
C THR A 231 5.77 -2.07 -17.99
N SER A 232 5.39 -1.56 -19.16
CA SER A 232 4.85 -2.37 -20.27
C SER A 232 5.82 -3.47 -20.72
N THR A 233 7.12 -3.16 -20.78
CA THR A 233 8.16 -4.14 -21.08
C THR A 233 8.27 -5.21 -20.01
N TYR A 234 8.20 -4.83 -18.73
CA TYR A 234 8.19 -5.79 -17.63
C TYR A 234 6.99 -6.73 -17.70
N GLU A 235 5.77 -6.21 -17.85
CA GLU A 235 4.54 -7.02 -17.94
C GLU A 235 4.62 -8.08 -19.04
N ARG A 236 5.25 -7.76 -20.17
CA ARG A 236 5.42 -8.70 -21.28
C ARG A 236 6.50 -9.75 -21.05
N LEU A 237 7.57 -9.42 -20.31
CA LEU A 237 8.79 -10.22 -20.26
C LEU A 237 9.01 -10.96 -18.94
N TRP A 238 8.36 -10.57 -17.84
CA TRP A 238 8.68 -11.08 -16.50
C TRP A 238 8.51 -12.60 -16.36
N ASN A 239 7.56 -13.20 -17.08
CA ASN A 239 7.30 -14.65 -17.10
C ASN A 239 7.76 -15.33 -18.39
N THR A 240 8.64 -14.67 -19.16
CA THR A 240 9.12 -15.19 -20.45
C THR A 240 10.63 -15.37 -20.38
N ALA A 241 11.13 -16.52 -20.86
CA ALA A 241 12.57 -16.73 -20.98
C ALA A 241 13.17 -15.80 -22.06
N PRO A 242 14.36 -15.22 -21.83
CA PRO A 242 15.05 -14.46 -22.86
C PRO A 242 15.38 -15.37 -24.07
N PRO A 243 15.56 -14.80 -25.27
CA PRO A 243 16.07 -15.54 -26.41
C PRO A 243 17.39 -16.23 -26.05
N GLU A 244 17.53 -17.50 -26.42
CA GLU A 244 18.74 -18.32 -26.20
C GLU A 244 19.09 -19.18 -27.43
N ALA A 245 18.55 -18.83 -28.61
CA ALA A 245 18.77 -19.55 -29.86
C ALA A 245 20.24 -19.52 -30.29
N ASP A 246 20.86 -18.34 -30.21
CA ASP A 246 22.25 -18.13 -30.62
C ASP A 246 23.23 -18.10 -29.44
N ARG A 247 24.51 -18.36 -29.73
CA ARG A 247 25.58 -18.34 -28.72
C ARG A 247 25.69 -16.97 -28.04
N SER A 248 25.54 -15.88 -28.80
CA SER A 248 25.56 -14.50 -28.29
C SER A 248 24.46 -14.27 -27.25
N ASP A 249 23.25 -14.72 -27.56
CA ASP A 249 22.07 -14.61 -26.72
C ASP A 249 22.21 -15.42 -25.42
N ARG A 250 22.67 -16.67 -25.51
CA ARG A 250 23.00 -17.50 -24.33
C ARG A 250 24.03 -16.83 -23.42
N VAL A 251 25.05 -16.21 -24.01
CA VAL A 251 26.09 -15.48 -23.26
C VAL A 251 25.52 -14.22 -22.61
N ALA A 252 24.66 -13.47 -23.30
CA ALA A 252 24.00 -12.29 -22.77
C ALA A 252 23.09 -12.64 -21.58
N ALA A 253 22.29 -13.71 -21.71
CA ALA A 253 21.42 -14.20 -20.65
C ALA A 253 22.21 -14.66 -19.43
N THR A 254 23.28 -15.44 -19.65
CA THR A 254 24.19 -15.87 -18.57
C THR A 254 24.80 -14.68 -17.83
N ARG A 255 25.24 -13.63 -18.56
CA ARG A 255 25.81 -12.42 -17.96
C ARG A 255 24.79 -11.63 -17.16
N ALA A 256 23.54 -11.53 -17.63
CA ALA A 256 22.46 -10.86 -16.92
C ALA A 256 22.17 -11.53 -15.58
N ARG A 257 21.98 -12.86 -15.58
CA ARG A 257 21.74 -13.64 -14.35
C ARG A 257 22.91 -13.53 -13.37
N ARG A 258 24.15 -13.59 -13.87
CA ARG A 258 25.36 -13.39 -13.03
C ARG A 258 25.39 -11.99 -12.42
N ARG A 259 25.09 -10.95 -13.18
CA ARG A 259 25.03 -9.58 -12.67
C ARG A 259 23.98 -9.45 -11.57
N ALA A 260 22.78 -10.00 -11.77
CA ALA A 260 21.72 -10.01 -10.77
C ALA A 260 22.15 -10.75 -9.50
N ALA A 261 22.76 -11.93 -9.63
CA ALA A 261 23.26 -12.70 -8.50
C ALA A 261 24.36 -11.96 -7.71
N THR A 262 25.33 -11.37 -8.40
CA THR A 262 26.42 -10.60 -7.76
C THR A 262 25.89 -9.35 -7.06
N ALA A 263 24.88 -8.68 -7.62
CA ALA A 263 24.29 -7.48 -7.05
C ALA A 263 23.18 -7.76 -6.03
N GLY A 264 22.83 -9.04 -5.78
CA GLY A 264 21.77 -9.42 -4.86
C GLY A 264 20.37 -8.97 -5.30
N TRP A 265 20.13 -8.86 -6.60
CA TRP A 265 18.85 -8.41 -7.14
C TRP A 265 17.76 -9.47 -6.94
N ALA A 266 16.56 -9.00 -6.59
CA ALA A 266 15.42 -9.86 -6.30
C ALA A 266 14.68 -10.30 -7.59
N PRO A 267 14.06 -11.50 -7.60
CA PRO A 267 13.23 -11.96 -8.71
C PRO A 267 11.90 -11.17 -8.82
N PRO A 268 11.19 -11.29 -9.96
CA PRO A 268 9.85 -10.68 -10.14
C PRO A 268 8.89 -10.91 -8.98
N LEU A 269 8.68 -12.18 -8.60
CA LEU A 269 7.72 -12.59 -7.55
C LEU A 269 8.13 -12.20 -6.12
N ALA A 270 9.31 -11.62 -5.92
CA ALA A 270 9.70 -11.12 -4.61
C ALA A 270 9.16 -9.70 -4.34
N TRP A 271 8.62 -9.03 -5.35
CA TRP A 271 8.00 -7.72 -5.19
C TRP A 271 6.48 -7.85 -5.25
N ASP A 272 5.81 -7.12 -4.37
CA ASP A 272 4.36 -6.91 -4.41
C ASP A 272 4.07 -5.69 -5.30
N ASP A 273 3.11 -5.84 -6.23
CA ASP A 273 2.76 -4.82 -7.23
C ASP A 273 2.32 -3.49 -6.59
N GLU A 274 1.72 -3.52 -5.40
CA GLU A 274 1.28 -2.32 -4.69
C GLU A 274 2.44 -1.57 -4.02
N THR A 275 3.55 -2.27 -3.72
CA THR A 275 4.67 -1.71 -2.93
C THR A 275 5.98 -1.56 -3.70
N ILE A 276 6.05 -2.06 -4.93
CA ILE A 276 7.26 -2.04 -5.75
C ILE A 276 7.80 -0.63 -6.01
N GLU A 277 6.98 0.41 -5.92
CA GLU A 277 7.41 1.81 -6.07
C GLU A 277 7.88 2.45 -4.76
N ASP A 278 7.50 1.90 -3.58
CA ASP A 278 7.86 2.47 -2.29
C ASP A 278 9.36 2.28 -2.01
N PRO A 279 10.16 3.36 -1.86
CA PRO A 279 11.57 3.28 -1.53
C PRO A 279 11.87 2.50 -0.24
N LYS A 280 10.91 2.44 0.70
CA LYS A 280 11.05 1.72 1.98
C LYS A 280 10.64 0.25 1.90
N ALA A 281 9.93 -0.16 0.85
CA ALA A 281 9.55 -1.55 0.67
C ALA A 281 10.79 -2.44 0.50
N LYS A 282 10.69 -3.65 1.05
CA LYS A 282 11.71 -4.69 0.96
C LYS A 282 11.11 -5.87 0.19
N PRO A 283 11.90 -6.56 -0.65
CA PRO A 283 11.40 -7.73 -1.34
C PRO A 283 11.07 -8.83 -0.32
N ALA A 284 9.97 -9.54 -0.54
CA ALA A 284 9.68 -10.79 0.15
C ALA A 284 10.89 -11.73 -0.01
N HIS A 285 11.17 -12.51 1.04
CA HIS A 285 12.42 -13.26 1.21
C HIS A 285 12.85 -13.86 -0.13
N THR A 286 13.93 -13.33 -0.68
CA THR A 286 14.54 -13.96 -1.84
C THR A 286 14.85 -15.38 -1.41
N LEU A 287 14.29 -16.38 -2.09
CA LEU A 287 14.92 -17.70 -2.10
C LEU A 287 16.35 -17.39 -2.45
N LYS A 288 17.26 -17.43 -1.46
CA LYS A 288 18.64 -17.02 -1.60
C LYS A 288 19.10 -17.58 -2.93
N ALA A 289 19.54 -16.71 -3.84
CA ALA A 289 20.17 -17.13 -5.08
C ALA A 289 21.05 -18.30 -4.67
N ALA A 290 20.76 -19.50 -5.21
CA ALA A 290 21.48 -20.70 -4.82
C ALA A 290 22.94 -20.27 -4.81
N GLY A 291 23.59 -20.39 -3.65
CA GLY A 291 24.98 -20.01 -3.51
C GLY A 291 25.81 -20.74 -4.58
N PRO A 292 27.12 -20.50 -4.68
CA PRO A 292 27.96 -21.39 -5.48
C PRO A 292 27.51 -22.84 -5.21
N LYS A 293 27.04 -23.54 -6.27
CA LYS A 293 26.41 -24.86 -6.11
C LYS A 293 27.33 -25.65 -5.19
N PRO A 294 26.82 -26.21 -4.07
CA PRO A 294 27.65 -27.00 -3.20
C PRO A 294 28.34 -28.05 -4.06
N LEU A 295 29.64 -28.21 -3.87
CA LEU A 295 30.42 -29.18 -4.62
C LEU A 295 29.77 -30.55 -4.42
N ASP A 296 29.53 -31.30 -5.50
CA ASP A 296 29.05 -32.66 -5.38
C ASP A 296 30.18 -33.54 -4.85
N GLU A 297 30.18 -33.75 -3.54
CA GLU A 297 31.17 -34.56 -2.82
C GLU A 297 31.25 -35.98 -3.38
N ALA A 298 30.10 -36.57 -3.75
CA ALA A 298 30.06 -37.92 -4.32
C ALA A 298 30.67 -37.97 -5.73
N ALA A 299 30.53 -36.90 -6.51
CA ALA A 299 31.19 -36.76 -7.80
C ALA A 299 32.72 -36.59 -7.65
N ILE A 300 33.16 -35.83 -6.64
CA ILE A 300 34.59 -35.62 -6.34
C ILE A 300 35.24 -36.92 -5.89
N VAL A 301 34.64 -37.63 -4.92
CA VAL A 301 35.16 -38.90 -4.38
C VAL A 301 35.26 -39.93 -5.50
N ARG A 302 34.17 -40.14 -6.27
CA ARG A 302 34.18 -41.07 -7.40
C ARG A 302 35.26 -40.74 -8.42
N ARG A 303 35.51 -39.45 -8.69
CA ARG A 303 36.59 -39.07 -9.61
C ARG A 303 37.97 -39.36 -9.02
N VAL A 304 38.19 -39.09 -7.73
CA VAL A 304 39.45 -39.40 -7.03
C VAL A 304 39.72 -40.90 -7.04
N GLU A 305 38.68 -41.73 -6.97
CA GLU A 305 38.74 -43.19 -7.07
C GLU A 305 38.92 -43.71 -8.52
N GLY A 306 38.89 -42.82 -9.52
CA GLY A 306 39.15 -43.15 -10.92
C GLY A 306 37.92 -43.38 -11.79
N ASP A 307 36.71 -43.01 -11.35
CA ASP A 307 35.52 -43.01 -12.22
C ASP A 307 35.55 -41.81 -13.18
N HIS A 308 35.88 -42.10 -14.44
CA HIS A 308 35.98 -41.09 -15.50
C HIS A 308 34.62 -40.69 -16.10
N ARG A 309 33.53 -41.41 -15.78
CA ARG A 309 32.19 -41.18 -16.36
C ARG A 309 31.47 -39.97 -15.74
N VAL A 310 31.83 -39.61 -14.52
CA VAL A 310 31.23 -38.49 -13.78
C VAL A 310 31.59 -37.15 -14.44
N GLN A 311 30.62 -36.31 -14.77
CA GLN A 311 30.92 -34.97 -15.30
C GLN A 311 31.25 -34.00 -14.17
N LEU A 312 32.37 -33.28 -14.27
CA LEU A 312 32.81 -32.32 -13.25
C LEU A 312 32.69 -30.88 -13.72
N THR A 313 32.20 -30.01 -12.85
CA THR A 313 32.34 -28.57 -12.99
C THR A 313 33.80 -28.14 -12.81
N ASN A 314 34.12 -26.89 -13.21
CA ASN A 314 35.44 -26.33 -13.00
C ASN A 314 35.84 -26.23 -11.51
N ALA A 315 34.85 -26.08 -10.61
CA ALA A 315 35.10 -25.99 -9.17
C ALA A 315 35.40 -27.37 -8.58
N GLU A 316 34.61 -28.39 -8.91
CA GLU A 316 34.83 -29.78 -8.48
C GLU A 316 36.14 -30.34 -9.05
N ARG A 317 36.48 -30.03 -10.30
CA ARG A 317 37.76 -30.45 -10.89
C ARG A 317 38.97 -29.89 -10.13
N ARG A 318 38.89 -28.64 -9.68
CA ARG A 318 39.93 -28.04 -8.83
C ARG A 318 39.97 -28.67 -7.44
N GLU A 319 38.82 -29.05 -6.89
CA GLU A 319 38.75 -29.80 -5.63
C GLU A 319 39.44 -31.15 -5.74
N VAL A 320 39.16 -31.90 -6.81
CA VAL A 320 39.84 -33.17 -7.13
C VAL A 320 41.36 -32.98 -7.19
N VAL A 321 41.84 -31.97 -7.92
CA VAL A 321 43.28 -31.67 -8.02
C VAL A 321 43.88 -31.33 -6.66
N ARG A 322 43.19 -30.54 -5.82
CA ARG A 322 43.66 -30.21 -4.47
C ARG A 322 43.79 -31.45 -3.58
N ARG A 323 42.82 -32.37 -3.62
CA ARG A 323 42.86 -33.60 -2.81
C ARG A 323 43.99 -34.52 -3.23
N LEU A 324 44.14 -34.78 -4.53
CA LEU A 324 45.23 -35.61 -5.04
C LEU A 324 46.60 -35.01 -4.74
N HIS A 325 46.72 -33.69 -4.87
CA HIS A 325 47.94 -32.96 -4.46
C HIS A 325 48.25 -33.14 -2.97
N SER A 326 47.25 -33.02 -2.10
CA SER A 326 47.41 -33.24 -0.65
C SER A 326 47.75 -34.70 -0.28
N GLN A 327 47.39 -35.66 -1.14
CA GLN A 327 47.79 -37.07 -1.02
C GLN A 327 49.20 -37.33 -1.58
N GLY A 328 49.91 -36.29 -2.02
CA GLY A 328 51.28 -36.37 -2.53
C GLY A 328 51.39 -36.78 -4.00
N LEU A 329 50.30 -36.86 -4.75
CA LEU A 329 50.39 -37.19 -6.18
C LEU A 329 50.97 -36.03 -6.98
N ASN A 330 51.79 -36.35 -7.98
CA ASN A 330 52.26 -35.38 -8.96
C ASN A 330 51.23 -35.16 -10.09
N ASP A 331 51.46 -34.15 -10.93
CA ASP A 331 50.51 -33.75 -11.99
C ASP A 331 50.22 -34.88 -12.99
N GLN A 332 51.21 -35.76 -13.25
CA GLN A 332 51.06 -36.90 -14.17
C GLN A 332 50.26 -38.05 -13.53
N GLU A 333 50.52 -38.35 -12.26
CA GLU A 333 49.77 -39.36 -11.49
C GLU A 333 48.30 -38.95 -11.34
N ALA A 334 48.06 -37.68 -11.03
CA ALA A 334 46.71 -37.13 -10.93
C ALA A 334 45.98 -37.18 -12.28
N SER A 335 46.67 -36.92 -13.38
CA SER A 335 46.11 -37.05 -14.74
C SER A 335 45.73 -38.50 -15.07
N ARG A 336 46.64 -39.44 -14.84
CA ARG A 336 46.39 -40.88 -15.08
C ARG A 336 45.22 -41.40 -14.25
N LEU A 337 45.15 -41.02 -12.98
CA LEU A 337 44.09 -41.47 -12.07
C LEU A 337 42.71 -40.91 -12.47
N THR A 338 42.65 -39.63 -12.83
CA THR A 338 41.36 -38.94 -13.05
C THR A 338 40.90 -38.87 -14.50
N GLY A 339 41.76 -39.19 -15.47
CA GLY A 339 41.49 -38.99 -16.89
C GLY A 339 41.44 -37.50 -17.31
N ILE A 340 41.86 -36.58 -16.44
CA ILE A 340 42.00 -35.14 -16.75
C ILE A 340 43.37 -34.94 -17.40
N SER A 341 43.45 -34.26 -18.55
CA SER A 341 44.74 -34.06 -19.23
C SER A 341 45.78 -33.34 -18.35
N ASP A 342 47.06 -33.73 -18.50
CA ASP A 342 48.21 -33.16 -17.77
C ASP A 342 48.21 -31.63 -17.79
N ARG A 343 47.93 -31.05 -18.97
CA ARG A 343 47.86 -29.59 -19.16
C ARG A 343 46.76 -28.94 -18.33
N GLN A 344 45.63 -29.62 -18.16
CA GLN A 344 44.50 -29.11 -17.40
C GLN A 344 44.72 -29.28 -15.89
N VAL A 345 45.35 -30.39 -15.45
CA VAL A 345 45.80 -30.58 -14.05
C VAL A 345 46.78 -29.48 -13.65
N LEU A 346 47.81 -29.24 -14.45
CA LEU A 346 48.79 -28.16 -14.25
C LEU A 346 48.10 -26.79 -14.09
N ARG A 347 47.16 -26.47 -15.00
CA ARG A 347 46.45 -25.18 -15.00
C ARG A 347 45.58 -24.99 -13.77
N ASP A 348 44.92 -26.05 -13.31
CA ASP A 348 44.10 -25.99 -12.11
C ASP A 348 44.94 -25.95 -10.83
N ARG A 349 46.08 -26.66 -10.77
CA ARG A 349 47.07 -26.55 -9.69
C ARG A 349 47.62 -25.13 -9.56
N GLN A 350 48.05 -24.52 -10.67
CA GLN A 350 48.54 -23.13 -10.70
C GLN A 350 47.47 -22.13 -10.24
N ARG A 351 46.21 -22.33 -10.65
CA ARG A 351 45.09 -21.48 -10.19
C ARG A 351 44.78 -21.62 -8.70
N LEU A 352 45.13 -22.76 -8.10
CA LEU A 352 45.03 -23.01 -6.68
C LEU A 352 46.24 -22.50 -5.89
N GLY A 353 47.31 -22.05 -6.57
CA GLY A 353 48.55 -21.61 -5.92
C GLY A 353 49.35 -22.74 -5.27
N LEU A 354 49.15 -23.98 -5.70
CA LEU A 354 49.81 -25.16 -5.09
C LEU A 354 51.17 -25.43 -5.75
N PRO A 355 52.24 -25.74 -4.98
CA PRO A 355 53.54 -26.12 -5.52
C PRO A 355 53.48 -27.46 -6.27
N ALA A 356 54.46 -27.75 -7.11
CA ALA A 356 54.53 -29.03 -7.81
C ALA A 356 55.08 -30.10 -6.85
N ASN A 357 54.45 -31.28 -6.81
CA ASN A 357 55.02 -32.46 -6.15
C ASN A 357 56.03 -33.09 -7.13
N THR A 358 57.32 -32.99 -6.83
CA THR A 358 58.42 -33.36 -7.74
C THR A 358 58.82 -34.83 -7.68
N GLU A 359 58.48 -35.54 -6.61
CA GLU A 359 58.74 -36.98 -6.47
C GLU A 359 57.44 -37.79 -6.64
N PRO A 360 57.48 -38.93 -7.34
CA PRO A 360 56.33 -39.85 -7.41
C PRO A 360 56.00 -40.40 -6.03
N ARG A 361 54.72 -40.67 -5.77
CA ARG A 361 54.25 -41.11 -4.46
C ARG A 361 54.90 -42.44 -4.07
N ARG A 362 55.64 -42.47 -2.95
CA ARG A 362 56.16 -43.72 -2.37
C ARG A 362 54.98 -44.54 -1.84
N THR A 363 54.69 -45.69 -2.44
CA THR A 363 53.64 -46.60 -1.96
C THR A 363 54.16 -47.37 -0.75
N SER A 364 53.96 -46.84 0.46
CA SER A 364 54.06 -47.60 1.70
C SER A 364 52.68 -47.73 2.34
N ASP A 365 52.35 -48.95 2.79
CA ASP A 365 51.14 -49.41 3.48
C ASP A 365 49.90 -49.78 2.64
N THR A 366 49.95 -50.98 2.06
CA THR A 366 48.79 -51.88 1.96
C THR A 366 49.30 -53.31 2.04
N ASN A 367 49.56 -53.79 3.26
CA ASN A 367 49.59 -55.21 3.60
C ASN A 367 49.84 -55.37 5.11
N GLN A 368 48.77 -55.38 5.90
CA GLN A 368 48.69 -56.12 7.16
C GLN A 368 47.23 -56.14 7.63
N GLU A 369 46.51 -57.19 7.25
CA GLU A 369 45.46 -57.80 8.06
C GLU A 369 45.10 -59.17 7.43
N GLY A 370 45.30 -60.25 8.20
CA GLY A 370 44.66 -61.54 7.94
C GLY A 370 45.56 -62.76 7.76
N THR A 371 46.36 -63.15 8.76
CA THR A 371 46.69 -64.58 8.98
C THR A 371 47.00 -64.89 10.44
N ALA A 372 46.26 -65.87 10.99
CA ALA A 372 46.33 -66.54 12.30
C ALA A 372 45.92 -65.67 13.51
N ALA A 373 45.01 -66.10 14.41
CA ALA A 373 44.50 -67.43 14.77
C ALA A 373 43.05 -67.33 15.29
#